data_AF-A0A1Q7GRX9-F1
#
_entry.id   AF-A0A1Q7GRX9-F1
#
_cell.length_a   1.000
_cell.length_b   1.000
_cell.length_c   1.000
_cell.angle_alpha   90.00
_cell.angle_beta   90.00
_cell.angle_gamma   90.00
#
_symmetry.space_group_name_H-M   'P 1'
#
loop_
_entity.id
_entity.type
_entity.pdbx_description
1 polymer ?
#
loop_
_entity_poly.entity_id
_entity_poly.type
_entity_poly.pdbx_seq_one_letter_code
_entity_poly.pdbx_strand_id
1 'polypeptide(L)'
;MKTAWFAVPAVALLAVACTESTAPIATRTTPASIGTISASSENGNGVLHRVSVGGADVDLAAHTDANFSLVAIQYGDGSVQGEWTDQFGQGQGGVHVDVNCLLVVDHQAWVSGIIRSGNAGGVDLSGLPAVTRVADLGTSANDPPDQISFTFVGLAVPCTAAPNLPLVPMTNGQVAVQ
;
A
#
# COMPACT_ATOMS: atom_id res chain seq x y z
N MET A 1 -11.79 69.58 -30.19
CA MET A 1 -11.08 69.09 -28.97
C MET A 1 -10.35 67.81 -29.34
N LYS A 2 -9.12 67.64 -28.84
CA LYS A 2 -8.02 66.81 -29.39
C LYS A 2 -8.31 65.31 -29.42
N THR A 3 -7.96 64.69 -30.54
CA THR A 3 -7.80 63.24 -30.75
C THR A 3 -6.48 62.76 -30.13
N ALA A 4 -6.48 61.56 -29.53
CA ALA A 4 -5.28 60.88 -29.06
C ALA A 4 -5.25 59.45 -29.62
N TRP A 5 -4.09 59.05 -30.14
CA TRP A 5 -3.80 57.78 -30.81
C TRP A 5 -2.98 56.84 -29.90
N PHE A 6 -3.25 55.55 -30.10
CA PHE A 6 -2.53 54.29 -29.86
C PHE A 6 -1.14 54.27 -29.17
N ALA A 7 -0.94 53.27 -28.29
CA ALA A 7 -0.08 52.10 -28.57
C ALA A 7 -0.04 51.10 -27.38
N VAL A 8 -0.17 49.81 -27.68
CA VAL A 8 0.06 48.65 -26.78
C VAL A 8 1.44 48.07 -27.11
N PRO A 9 2.36 47.88 -26.16
CA PRO A 9 3.58 47.13 -26.42
C PRO A 9 3.40 45.64 -26.11
N ALA A 10 3.72 44.82 -27.09
CA ALA A 10 3.82 43.37 -27.01
C ALA A 10 4.99 42.94 -26.11
N VAL A 11 4.74 41.95 -25.24
CA VAL A 11 5.77 41.30 -24.41
C VAL A 11 6.42 40.19 -25.25
N ALA A 12 7.72 40.35 -25.50
CA ALA A 12 8.53 39.39 -26.26
C ALA A 12 9.02 38.23 -25.37
N LEU A 13 8.94 37.01 -25.90
CA LEU A 13 9.50 35.80 -25.30
C LEU A 13 11.04 35.86 -25.28
N LEU A 14 11.64 35.59 -24.11
CA LEU A 14 13.07 35.31 -23.99
C LEU A 14 13.35 33.84 -24.35
N ALA A 15 14.10 33.62 -25.44
CA ALA A 15 14.76 32.35 -25.71
C ALA A 15 16.14 32.35 -25.04
N VAL A 16 16.36 31.42 -24.10
CA VAL A 16 17.67 31.16 -23.49
C VAL A 16 18.42 30.19 -24.41
N ALA A 17 19.52 30.65 -25.00
CA ALA A 17 20.47 29.81 -25.71
C ALA A 17 21.65 29.47 -24.78
N CYS A 18 21.80 28.20 -24.42
CA CYS A 18 23.01 27.70 -23.77
C CYS A 18 24.12 27.56 -24.83
N THR A 19 25.20 28.32 -24.68
CA THR A 19 26.43 28.10 -25.44
C THR A 19 27.31 27.12 -24.66
N GLU A 20 27.65 25.99 -25.29
CA GLU A 20 28.43 24.90 -24.72
C GLU A 20 29.93 25.23 -24.79
N SER A 21 30.63 25.09 -23.67
CA SER A 21 32.05 25.39 -23.51
C SER A 21 32.89 24.23 -24.01
N THR A 22 33.75 24.48 -25.01
CA THR A 22 34.64 23.48 -25.59
C THR A 22 35.78 23.12 -24.63
N ALA A 23 35.64 22.02 -23.89
CA ALA A 23 36.75 21.38 -23.18
C ALA A 23 37.42 20.31 -24.10
N PRO A 24 38.74 20.08 -23.98
CA PRO A 24 39.46 19.20 -24.90
C PRO A 24 39.14 17.72 -24.64
N ILE A 25 39.05 16.97 -25.74
CA ILE A 25 38.72 15.55 -25.79
C ILE A 25 39.86 14.72 -25.17
N ALA A 26 39.59 14.10 -24.03
CA ALA A 26 40.38 12.97 -23.56
C ALA A 26 39.89 11.69 -24.28
N THR A 27 40.76 11.08 -25.07
CA THR A 27 40.49 9.82 -25.78
C THR A 27 40.39 8.70 -24.75
N ARG A 28 39.15 8.35 -24.35
CA ARG A 28 38.88 7.20 -23.48
C ARG A 28 38.55 6.00 -24.36
N THR A 29 39.43 5.01 -24.36
CA THR A 29 39.25 3.71 -25.01
C THR A 29 37.91 3.11 -24.58
N THR A 30 37.08 2.75 -25.56
CA THR A 30 35.77 2.15 -25.37
C THR A 30 35.90 0.77 -24.70
N PRO A 31 35.28 0.51 -23.54
CA PRO A 31 34.95 -0.85 -23.15
C PRO A 31 33.85 -1.33 -24.11
N ALA A 32 33.97 -2.57 -24.58
CA ALA A 32 32.95 -3.21 -25.39
C ALA A 32 31.58 -3.06 -24.71
N SER A 33 30.61 -2.51 -25.45
CA SER A 33 29.21 -2.47 -25.04
C SER A 33 28.73 -3.92 -24.90
N ILE A 34 28.64 -4.39 -23.64
CA ILE A 34 27.69 -5.43 -23.31
C ILE A 34 26.33 -4.81 -23.62
N GLY A 35 25.61 -5.41 -24.58
CA GLY A 35 24.37 -4.87 -25.10
C GLY A 35 23.49 -4.34 -23.98
N THR A 36 23.02 -3.11 -24.12
CA THR A 36 21.99 -2.54 -23.28
C THR A 36 20.84 -3.53 -23.23
N ILE A 37 20.69 -4.20 -22.09
CA ILE A 37 19.47 -4.92 -21.76
C ILE A 37 18.44 -3.83 -21.50
N SER A 38 17.81 -3.34 -22.57
CA SER A 38 16.61 -2.54 -22.45
C SER A 38 15.51 -3.47 -21.98
N ALA A 39 15.37 -3.61 -20.65
CA ALA A 39 14.17 -4.16 -20.06
C ALA A 39 13.06 -3.13 -20.26
N SER A 40 12.33 -3.23 -21.37
CA SER A 40 11.02 -2.60 -21.49
C SER A 40 10.07 -3.39 -20.61
N SER A 41 9.63 -2.78 -19.52
CA SER A 41 8.48 -3.25 -18.75
C SER A 41 7.22 -3.12 -19.62
N GLU A 42 6.96 -4.10 -20.49
CA GLU A 42 5.69 -4.24 -21.21
C GLU A 42 4.60 -4.86 -20.32
N ASN A 43 4.57 -4.54 -19.04
CA ASN A 43 3.43 -4.84 -18.19
C ASN A 43 2.90 -3.53 -17.63
N GLY A 44 1.91 -2.95 -18.31
CA GLY A 44 1.13 -1.81 -17.80
C GLY A 44 0.34 -2.11 -16.53
N ASN A 45 0.60 -3.25 -15.88
CA ASN A 45 -0.07 -3.73 -14.69
C ASN A 45 0.94 -4.18 -13.60
N GLY A 46 1.94 -3.35 -13.33
CA GLY A 46 2.88 -3.59 -12.22
C GLY A 46 2.19 -3.56 -10.85
N VAL A 47 2.88 -4.03 -9.81
CA VAL A 47 2.41 -3.89 -8.43
C VAL A 47 2.50 -2.41 -8.03
N LEU A 48 1.38 -1.83 -7.61
CA LEU A 48 1.32 -0.49 -7.03
C LEU A 48 1.54 -0.53 -5.52
N HIS A 49 0.84 -1.44 -4.85
CA HIS A 49 0.94 -1.60 -3.41
C HIS A 49 0.96 -3.07 -3.03
N ARG A 50 1.70 -3.40 -1.98
CA ARG A 50 1.73 -4.71 -1.35
C ARG A 50 1.68 -4.57 0.15
N VAL A 51 0.74 -5.29 0.76
CA VAL A 51 0.61 -5.39 2.20
C VAL A 51 0.79 -6.84 2.62
N SER A 52 1.58 -7.07 3.66
CA SER A 52 1.64 -8.37 4.31
C SER A 52 1.64 -8.25 5.81
N VAL A 53 1.00 -9.21 6.47
CA VAL A 53 1.05 -9.38 7.93
C VAL A 53 1.33 -10.84 8.24
N GLY A 54 2.17 -11.09 9.24
CA GLY A 54 2.33 -12.41 9.80
C GLY A 54 2.69 -12.34 11.28
N GLY A 55 1.99 -13.12 12.10
CA GLY A 55 2.27 -13.25 13.52
C GLY A 55 1.00 -13.42 14.35
N ALA A 56 1.15 -13.38 15.67
CA ALA A 56 0.00 -13.18 16.54
C ALA A 56 -0.44 -11.72 16.46
N ASP A 57 -1.74 -11.49 16.32
CA ASP A 57 -2.31 -10.14 16.39
C ASP A 57 -2.46 -9.71 17.86
N VAL A 58 -3.61 -9.16 18.25
CA VAL A 58 -3.78 -8.28 19.42
C VAL A 58 -3.23 -8.85 20.74
N ASP A 59 -2.31 -8.12 21.41
CA ASP A 59 -1.77 -8.48 22.73
C ASP A 59 -2.35 -7.61 23.86
N LEU A 60 -3.66 -7.69 24.12
CA LEU A 60 -4.30 -6.87 25.17
C LEU A 60 -4.17 -7.45 26.58
N ALA A 61 -3.89 -8.74 26.75
CA ALA A 61 -3.86 -9.38 28.08
C ALA A 61 -3.14 -10.75 28.14
N ALA A 62 -1.91 -10.85 27.63
CA ALA A 62 -1.03 -12.04 27.72
C ALA A 62 -1.12 -13.06 26.57
N HIS A 63 -0.87 -12.60 25.34
CA HIS A 63 -0.64 -13.48 24.18
C HIS A 63 -1.85 -14.37 23.83
N THR A 64 -3.06 -13.83 23.98
CA THR A 64 -4.29 -14.61 23.87
C THR A 64 -4.89 -14.67 22.47
N ASP A 65 -4.50 -13.77 21.58
CA ASP A 65 -4.98 -13.79 20.20
C ASP A 65 -4.12 -14.73 19.35
N ALA A 66 -4.76 -15.43 18.41
CA ALA A 66 -4.10 -16.50 17.69
C ALA A 66 -3.40 -15.94 16.43
N ASN A 67 -3.20 -16.78 15.41
CA ASN A 67 -2.40 -16.37 14.25
C ASN A 67 -3.21 -15.52 13.29
N PHE A 68 -2.62 -14.40 12.88
CA PHE A 68 -3.07 -13.57 11.78
C PHE A 68 -2.07 -13.67 10.62
N SER A 69 -2.57 -13.85 9.41
CA SER A 69 -1.77 -13.83 8.18
C SER A 69 -2.52 -13.14 7.07
N LEU A 70 -1.89 -12.14 6.44
CA LEU A 70 -2.49 -11.38 5.36
C LEU A 70 -1.47 -11.18 4.24
N VAL A 71 -1.93 -11.30 3.01
CA VAL A 71 -1.24 -10.78 1.83
C VAL A 71 -2.28 -10.10 0.95
N ALA A 72 -2.03 -8.84 0.59
CA ALA A 72 -2.84 -8.09 -0.36
C ALA A 72 -1.93 -7.36 -1.35
N ILE A 73 -2.29 -7.40 -2.63
CA ILE A 73 -1.53 -6.78 -3.72
C ILE A 73 -2.51 -5.98 -4.56
N GLN A 74 -2.24 -4.69 -4.75
CA GLN A 74 -2.90 -3.85 -5.72
C GLN A 74 -2.02 -3.69 -6.95
N TYR A 75 -2.61 -3.87 -8.13
CA TYR A 75 -1.93 -3.72 -9.40
C TYR A 75 -2.28 -2.39 -10.09
N GLY A 76 -1.50 -2.04 -11.11
CA GLY A 76 -1.60 -0.80 -11.89
C GLY A 76 -2.96 -0.56 -12.56
N ASP A 77 -3.68 -1.63 -12.88
CA ASP A 77 -5.02 -1.61 -13.45
C ASP A 77 -6.13 -1.39 -12.40
N GLY A 78 -5.77 -1.27 -11.13
CA GLY A 78 -6.69 -1.10 -10.00
C GLY A 78 -7.24 -2.41 -9.44
N SER A 79 -6.92 -3.56 -10.04
CA SER A 79 -7.28 -4.86 -9.46
C SER A 79 -6.54 -5.10 -8.15
N VAL A 80 -7.21 -5.79 -7.23
CA VAL A 80 -6.64 -6.21 -5.96
C VAL A 80 -6.79 -7.72 -5.86
N GLN A 81 -5.73 -8.37 -5.39
CA GLN A 81 -5.72 -9.80 -5.10
C GLN A 81 -5.11 -10.04 -3.73
N GLY A 82 -5.57 -11.08 -3.07
CA GLY A 82 -5.05 -11.44 -1.76
C GLY A 82 -6.03 -12.25 -0.94
N GLU A 83 -5.56 -12.63 0.22
CA GLU A 83 -6.37 -13.26 1.25
C GLU A 83 -5.80 -12.92 2.61
N TRP A 84 -6.63 -13.07 3.63
CA TRP A 84 -6.12 -13.16 5.00
C TRP A 84 -6.86 -14.21 5.80
N THR A 85 -6.16 -14.74 6.78
CA THR A 85 -6.70 -15.60 7.82
C THR A 85 -6.51 -14.94 9.17
N ASP A 86 -7.56 -14.92 9.96
CA ASP A 86 -7.57 -14.42 11.33
C ASP A 86 -8.16 -15.54 12.20
N GLN A 87 -7.35 -16.05 13.12
CA GLN A 87 -7.81 -17.00 14.13
C GLN A 87 -8.16 -16.23 15.38
N PHE A 88 -9.43 -16.28 15.78
CA PHE A 88 -9.88 -15.58 16.97
C PHE A 88 -9.37 -16.31 18.21
N GLY A 89 -8.88 -15.55 19.19
CA GLY A 89 -8.33 -16.07 20.44
C GLY A 89 -9.19 -17.14 21.12
N GLN A 90 -8.51 -18.08 21.81
CA GLN A 90 -9.13 -19.11 22.67
C GLN A 90 -10.11 -20.06 21.97
N GLY A 91 -9.93 -20.35 20.67
CA GLY A 91 -10.77 -21.28 19.94
C GLY A 91 -12.18 -20.72 19.66
N GLN A 92 -12.33 -19.40 19.68
CA GLN A 92 -13.59 -18.72 19.37
C GLN A 92 -13.98 -18.79 17.90
N GLY A 93 -13.08 -19.32 17.06
CA GLY A 93 -13.27 -19.52 15.64
C GLY A 93 -12.25 -18.70 14.87
N GLY A 94 -12.67 -18.14 13.75
CA GLY A 94 -11.80 -17.38 12.87
C GLY A 94 -12.42 -17.22 11.49
N VAL A 95 -11.71 -16.49 10.63
CA VAL A 95 -12.13 -16.22 9.25
C VAL A 95 -10.98 -16.44 8.27
N HIS A 96 -11.34 -16.85 7.07
CA HIS A 96 -10.53 -16.78 5.87
C HIS A 96 -11.26 -15.85 4.90
N VAL A 97 -10.61 -14.75 4.53
CA VAL A 97 -11.20 -13.68 3.73
C VAL A 97 -10.50 -13.58 2.38
N ASP A 98 -11.31 -13.49 1.33
CA ASP A 98 -10.89 -13.10 -0.01
C ASP A 98 -10.77 -11.58 -0.09
N VAL A 99 -9.55 -11.07 -0.24
CA VAL A 99 -9.33 -9.62 -0.38
C VAL A 99 -9.87 -9.17 -1.73
N ASN A 100 -10.74 -8.18 -1.70
CA ASN A 100 -11.25 -7.53 -2.91
C ASN A 100 -10.89 -6.04 -2.95
N CYS A 101 -10.17 -5.56 -1.94
CA CYS A 101 -9.96 -4.15 -1.73
C CYS A 101 -8.73 -3.86 -0.87
N LEU A 102 -7.93 -2.89 -1.31
CA LEU A 102 -6.76 -2.40 -0.61
C LEU A 102 -6.67 -0.88 -0.79
N LEU A 103 -6.65 -0.16 0.34
CA LEU A 103 -6.36 1.27 0.39
C LEU A 103 -5.09 1.47 1.21
N VAL A 104 -4.06 2.02 0.58
CA VAL A 104 -2.83 2.43 1.26
C VAL A 104 -2.81 3.95 1.41
N VAL A 105 -2.54 4.42 2.63
CA VAL A 105 -2.30 5.83 2.93
C VAL A 105 -1.07 5.91 3.82
N ASP A 106 0.00 6.52 3.29
CA ASP A 106 1.32 6.54 3.92
C ASP A 106 1.81 5.13 4.29
N HIS A 107 2.01 4.87 5.59
CA HIS A 107 2.49 3.60 6.15
C HIS A 107 1.35 2.70 6.66
N GLN A 108 0.10 3.01 6.30
CA GLN A 108 -1.09 2.30 6.76
C GLN A 108 -1.87 1.72 5.61
N ALA A 109 -2.57 0.62 5.90
CA ALA A 109 -3.44 0.00 4.94
C ALA A 109 -4.79 -0.40 5.56
N TRP A 110 -5.85 -0.19 4.81
CA TRP A 110 -7.17 -0.75 5.06
C TRP A 110 -7.40 -1.84 4.02
N VAL A 111 -7.64 -3.05 4.52
CA VAL A 111 -7.82 -4.23 3.68
C VAL A 111 -9.21 -4.77 3.94
N SER A 112 -10.01 -4.88 2.89
CA SER A 112 -11.36 -5.44 2.98
C SER A 112 -11.59 -6.55 1.96
N GLY A 113 -12.60 -7.35 2.24
CA GLY A 113 -12.85 -8.58 1.52
C GLY A 113 -14.16 -9.24 1.90
N ILE A 114 -14.40 -10.43 1.32
CA ILE A 114 -15.54 -11.28 1.64
C ILE A 114 -15.04 -12.53 2.34
N ILE A 115 -15.65 -12.88 3.47
CA ILE A 115 -15.30 -14.09 4.21
C ILE A 115 -15.66 -15.31 3.34
N ARG A 116 -14.63 -16.04 2.89
CA ARG A 116 -14.75 -17.27 2.12
C ARG A 116 -15.26 -18.41 3.00
N SER A 117 -14.72 -18.49 4.22
CA SER A 117 -15.08 -19.48 5.24
C SER A 117 -14.73 -18.97 6.62
N GLY A 118 -15.52 -19.28 7.64
CA GLY A 118 -15.20 -18.92 9.01
C GLY A 118 -16.38 -19.12 9.94
N ASN A 119 -16.12 -19.12 11.24
CA ASN A 119 -17.18 -19.12 12.24
C ASN A 119 -16.77 -18.30 13.46
N ALA A 120 -17.76 -17.85 14.22
CA ALA A 120 -17.57 -17.34 15.56
C ALA A 120 -18.62 -17.94 16.49
N GLY A 121 -18.18 -18.65 17.54
CA GLY A 121 -19.10 -19.28 18.50
C GLY A 121 -20.11 -20.24 17.85
N GLY A 122 -19.73 -20.91 16.76
CA GLY A 122 -20.59 -21.83 16.01
C GLY A 122 -21.52 -21.17 14.99
N VAL A 123 -21.48 -19.85 14.83
CA VAL A 123 -22.20 -19.12 13.77
C VAL A 123 -21.32 -19.04 12.53
N ASP A 124 -21.81 -19.49 11.38
CA ASP A 124 -21.14 -19.34 10.09
C ASP A 124 -21.09 -17.86 9.66
N LEU A 125 -19.90 -17.40 9.28
CA LEU A 125 -19.63 -16.02 8.86
C LEU A 125 -19.44 -15.87 7.35
N SER A 126 -19.51 -16.97 6.60
CA SER A 126 -19.24 -17.01 5.17
C SER A 126 -20.17 -16.07 4.38
N GLY A 127 -19.60 -15.36 3.41
CA GLY A 127 -20.31 -14.37 2.58
C GLY A 127 -20.46 -12.98 3.20
N LEU A 128 -20.17 -12.81 4.49
CA LEU A 128 -20.16 -11.48 5.12
C LEU A 128 -18.91 -10.68 4.70
N PRO A 129 -19.00 -9.35 4.59
CA PRO A 129 -17.85 -8.50 4.39
C PRO A 129 -17.00 -8.45 5.66
N ALA A 130 -15.70 -8.23 5.50
CA ALA A 130 -14.78 -7.98 6.60
C ALA A 130 -13.79 -6.88 6.24
N VAL A 131 -13.29 -6.17 7.26
CA VAL A 131 -12.25 -5.16 7.12
C VAL A 131 -11.29 -5.20 8.31
N THR A 132 -10.01 -5.00 8.02
CA THR A 132 -8.98 -4.71 9.04
C THR A 132 -8.14 -3.51 8.60
N ARG A 133 -7.43 -2.91 9.56
CA ARG A 133 -6.46 -1.84 9.37
C ARG A 133 -5.13 -2.25 9.97
N VAL A 134 -4.06 -1.94 9.28
CA VAL A 134 -2.68 -2.19 9.72
C VAL A 134 -1.81 -0.95 9.55
N ALA A 135 -0.76 -0.85 10.36
CA ALA A 135 0.24 0.20 10.27
C ALA A 135 1.64 -0.39 10.41
N ASP A 136 2.50 -0.11 9.44
CA ASP A 136 3.93 -0.41 9.44
C ASP A 136 4.66 0.75 10.13
N LEU A 137 5.25 0.49 11.30
CA LEU A 137 5.98 1.49 12.09
C LEU A 137 7.50 1.33 11.98
N GLY A 138 7.95 0.43 11.11
CA GLY A 138 9.36 0.18 10.84
C GLY A 138 9.77 -1.28 11.05
N THR A 139 11.04 -1.57 10.78
CA THR A 139 11.57 -2.94 10.79
C THR A 139 12.80 -3.09 11.69
N SER A 140 13.25 -2.01 12.31
CA SER A 140 14.40 -2.00 13.19
C SER A 140 14.02 -2.49 14.59
N ALA A 141 15.00 -3.06 15.31
CA ALA A 141 14.80 -3.46 16.70
C ALA A 141 14.49 -2.29 17.66
N ASN A 142 14.63 -1.04 17.20
CA ASN A 142 14.35 0.17 17.98
C ASN A 142 13.04 0.85 17.58
N ASP A 143 12.38 0.36 16.52
CA ASP A 143 11.11 0.92 16.07
C ASP A 143 10.00 0.46 17.04
N PRO A 144 8.93 1.25 17.23
CA PRO A 144 7.75 0.77 17.92
C PRO A 144 7.20 -0.49 17.24
N PRO A 145 6.51 -1.38 17.96
CA PRO A 145 5.82 -2.50 17.31
C PRO A 145 4.84 -1.99 16.26
N ASP A 146 4.76 -2.70 15.14
CA ASP A 146 3.69 -2.50 14.15
C ASP A 146 2.31 -2.58 14.80
N GLN A 147 1.29 -2.09 14.12
CA GLN A 147 -0.06 -2.06 14.68
C GLN A 147 -1.07 -2.71 13.76
N ILE A 148 -2.08 -3.30 14.39
CA ILE A 148 -3.18 -3.98 13.71
C ILE A 148 -4.50 -3.67 14.44
N SER A 149 -5.62 -3.71 13.74
CA SER A 149 -6.95 -3.73 14.33
C SER A 149 -7.51 -5.15 14.36
N PHE A 150 -8.55 -5.39 15.15
CA PHE A 150 -9.38 -6.59 14.97
C PHE A 150 -9.92 -6.70 13.54
N THR A 151 -10.28 -7.92 13.12
CA THR A 151 -11.14 -8.09 11.95
C THR A 151 -12.58 -7.71 12.30
N PHE A 152 -13.09 -6.65 11.65
CA PHE A 152 -14.47 -6.22 11.80
C PHE A 152 -15.36 -6.96 10.80
N VAL A 153 -16.03 -8.01 11.28
CA VAL A 153 -16.97 -8.82 10.50
C VAL A 153 -18.31 -8.10 10.32
N GLY A 154 -18.89 -8.20 9.12
CA GLY A 154 -20.17 -7.59 8.76
C GLY A 154 -20.08 -6.10 8.43
N LEU A 155 -18.90 -5.49 8.55
CA LEU A 155 -18.69 -4.09 8.25
C LEU A 155 -18.30 -3.90 6.78
N ALA A 156 -19.27 -3.51 5.95
CA ALA A 156 -19.03 -3.13 4.56
C ALA A 156 -18.50 -1.68 4.49
N VAL A 157 -17.33 -1.50 3.87
CA VAL A 157 -16.72 -0.18 3.68
C VAL A 157 -16.36 0.03 2.21
N PRO A 158 -16.58 1.23 1.64
CA PRO A 158 -16.07 1.55 0.31
C PRO A 158 -14.55 1.47 0.27
N CYS A 159 -13.97 1.05 -0.87
CA CYS A 159 -12.52 0.93 -1.01
C CYS A 159 -11.73 2.22 -0.87
N THR A 160 -12.40 3.36 -0.98
CA THR A 160 -11.78 4.68 -0.83
C THR A 160 -11.91 5.22 0.59
N ALA A 161 -12.51 4.46 1.51
CA ALA A 161 -12.72 4.88 2.88
C ALA A 161 -11.60 4.37 3.79
N ALA A 162 -11.12 5.26 4.67
CA ALA A 162 -10.19 4.95 5.74
C ALA A 162 -10.92 5.09 7.10
N PRO A 163 -11.85 4.17 7.45
CA PRO A 163 -12.54 4.24 8.72
C PRO A 163 -11.54 4.19 9.88
N ASN A 164 -11.83 4.91 10.96
CA ASN A 164 -10.98 4.87 12.15
C ASN A 164 -11.19 3.56 12.91
N LEU A 165 -10.52 2.50 12.47
CA LEU A 165 -10.45 1.23 13.18
C LEU A 165 -9.38 1.35 14.28
N PRO A 166 -9.70 1.06 15.55
CA PRO A 166 -8.74 1.11 16.64
C PRO A 166 -7.54 0.19 16.35
N LEU A 167 -6.35 0.77 16.45
CA LEU A 167 -5.09 0.06 16.30
C LEU A 167 -4.54 -0.32 17.67
N VAL A 168 -3.96 -1.51 17.75
CA VAL A 168 -3.24 -2.01 18.92
C VAL A 168 -1.86 -2.53 18.49
N PRO A 169 -0.86 -2.51 19.39
CA PRO A 169 0.47 -3.03 19.09
C PRO A 169 0.44 -4.53 18.76
N MET A 170 1.17 -4.91 17.72
CA MET A 170 1.44 -6.28 17.30
C MET A 170 2.85 -6.67 17.76
N THR A 171 2.98 -7.11 19.01
CA THR A 171 4.27 -7.36 19.67
C THR A 171 4.99 -8.62 19.18
N ASN A 172 4.25 -9.57 18.60
CA ASN A 172 4.76 -10.85 18.10
C ASN A 172 4.38 -11.07 16.63
N GLY A 173 4.67 -10.09 15.79
CA GLY A 173 4.45 -10.15 14.36
C GLY A 173 5.06 -8.97 13.63
N GLN A 174 4.79 -8.91 12.33
CA GLN A 174 5.25 -7.82 11.49
C GLN A 174 4.20 -7.47 10.44
N VAL A 175 4.05 -6.17 10.21
CA VAL A 175 3.32 -5.56 9.10
C VAL A 175 4.36 -5.04 8.11
N ALA A 176 4.11 -5.22 6.82
CA ALA A 176 4.84 -4.52 5.77
C ALA A 176 3.85 -3.85 4.83
N VAL A 177 4.00 -2.53 4.62
CA VAL A 177 3.21 -1.75 3.66
C VAL A 177 4.16 -1.13 2.62
N GLN A 178 4.03 -1.53 1.37
CA GLN A 178 4.91 -1.16 0.25
C GLN A 178 4.11 -0.62 -0.93
#